data_AF-A0A0C2CZ77-F1
#
_entry.id   AF-A0A0C2CZ77-F1
#
_cell.length_a   1.000
_cell.length_b   1.000
_cell.length_c   1.000
_cell.angle_alpha   90.00
_cell.angle_beta   90.00
_cell.angle_gamma   90.00
#
_symmetry.space_group_name_H-M   'P 1'
#
loop_
_entity.id
_entity.type
_entity.pdbx_description
1 polymer ?
#
loop_
_entity_poly.entity_id
_entity_poly.type
_entity_poly.pdbx_seq_one_letter_code
_entity_poly.pdbx_strand_id
1 'polypeptide(L)' 'MLIVIPGSRTRKPRKREVSEEEKRPRTAFTPGQLDRLKKQFLDNRYLTEKRRQELAHELGLNESQIKIWFQVINHSSSS' A
#
# COMPACT_ATOMS: atom_id res chain seq x y z
N MET A 1 11.31 31.45 -37.23
CA MET A 1 10.08 31.21 -36.43
C MET A 1 9.45 29.95 -37.00
N LEU A 2 9.23 28.81 -36.35
CA LEU A 2 9.14 28.39 -34.94
C LEU A 2 9.72 26.94 -34.87
N ILE A 3 10.64 26.61 -33.95
CA ILE A 3 10.41 25.90 -32.66
C ILE A 3 10.52 24.35 -32.75
N VAL A 4 11.69 23.86 -32.32
CA VAL A 4 12.01 22.72 -31.41
C VAL A 4 11.67 21.25 -31.74
N ILE A 5 12.72 20.44 -31.74
CA ILE A 5 12.83 19.01 -31.31
C ILE A 5 12.66 19.00 -29.77
N PRO A 6 12.02 18.03 -29.04
CA PRO A 6 12.62 16.68 -28.86
C PRO A 6 11.74 15.51 -28.35
N GLY A 7 12.34 14.31 -28.31
CA GLY A 7 12.32 13.56 -27.04
C GLY A 7 12.00 12.07 -27.10
N SER A 8 13.07 11.28 -27.12
CA SER A 8 13.19 9.89 -26.69
C SER A 8 12.36 9.58 -25.43
N ARG A 9 11.48 8.58 -25.48
CA ARG A 9 10.72 8.15 -24.29
C ARG A 9 11.20 6.77 -23.81
N THR A 10 12.35 6.78 -23.14
CA THR A 10 12.76 5.76 -22.15
C THR A 10 11.63 5.59 -21.12
N ARG A 11 11.10 4.38 -20.95
CA ARG A 11 10.11 4.06 -19.90
C ARG A 11 10.67 3.12 -18.85
N LYS A 12 11.33 3.68 -17.83
CA LYS A 12 11.41 3.17 -16.44
C LYS A 12 12.12 4.22 -15.57
N PRO A 13 12.02 4.18 -14.22
CA PRO A 13 10.89 3.97 -13.31
C PRO A 13 10.55 5.29 -12.57
N ARG A 14 9.34 5.44 -12.00
CA ARG A 14 9.14 6.45 -10.94
C ARG A 14 8.38 5.85 -9.76
N LYS A 15 9.20 5.53 -8.75
CA LYS A 15 8.90 5.52 -7.31
C LYS A 15 7.97 6.72 -7.05
N ARG A 16 6.71 6.47 -6.71
CA ARG A 16 5.76 7.56 -6.40
C ARG A 16 5.85 7.86 -4.92
N GLU A 17 6.22 9.10 -4.68
CA GLU A 17 6.44 9.75 -3.41
C GLU A 17 5.17 9.77 -2.55
N VAL A 18 5.45 9.83 -1.26
CA VAL A 18 4.54 10.09 -0.15
C VAL A 18 3.68 11.32 -0.48
N SER A 19 2.36 11.15 -0.45
CA SER A 19 1.44 12.28 -0.36
C SER A 19 0.76 12.19 1.00
N GLU A 20 1.22 13.07 1.88
CA GLU A 20 0.46 13.59 3.00
C GLU A 20 -0.86 14.15 2.45
N GLU A 21 -1.98 13.48 2.70
CA GLU A 21 -3.30 14.12 2.61
C GLU A 21 -4.10 13.73 3.85
N GLU A 22 -3.94 14.58 4.86
CA GLU A 22 -4.97 15.13 5.74
C GLU A 22 -6.28 14.33 5.87
N LYS A 23 -6.47 13.83 7.10
CA LYS A 23 -7.73 13.89 7.86
C LYS A 23 -8.96 13.19 7.26
N ARG A 24 -9.10 11.91 7.59
CA ARG A 24 -10.39 11.38 8.06
C ARG A 24 -10.20 10.48 9.30
N PRO A 25 -10.99 10.63 10.37
CA PRO A 25 -10.98 9.73 11.54
C PRO A 25 -11.75 8.43 11.22
N ARG A 26 -11.24 7.72 10.23
CA ARG A 26 -11.55 6.35 9.84
C ARG A 26 -10.27 5.90 9.15
N THR A 27 -9.39 5.24 9.88
CA THR A 27 -7.98 4.96 9.51
C THR A 27 -7.82 4.55 8.05
N ALA A 28 -7.54 5.53 7.19
CA ALA A 28 -7.25 5.32 5.78
C ALA A 28 -5.74 5.10 5.67
N PHE A 29 -5.35 3.89 5.26
CA PHE A 29 -3.95 3.59 4.97
C PHE A 29 -3.50 4.34 3.71
N THR A 30 -2.24 4.74 3.67
CA THR A 30 -1.67 5.35 2.45
C THR A 30 -1.63 4.33 1.31
N PRO A 31 -1.61 4.78 0.04
CA PRO A 31 -1.53 3.87 -1.11
C PRO A 31 -0.30 2.94 -1.05
N GLY A 32 0.83 3.42 -0.53
CA GLY A 32 2.04 2.62 -0.34
C GLY A 32 1.87 1.52 0.72
N GLN A 33 1.18 1.82 1.83
CA GLN A 33 0.85 0.84 2.85
C GLN A 33 -0.11 -0.23 2.32
N LEU A 34 -1.14 0.19 1.58
CA LEU A 34 -2.08 -0.73 0.94
C LEU A 34 -1.41 -1.64 -0.08
N ASP A 35 -0.49 -1.13 -0.90
CA ASP A 35 0.25 -1.94 -1.88
C ASP A 35 1.05 -3.05 -1.18
N ARG A 36 1.74 -2.70 -0.09
CA ARG A 36 2.50 -3.67 0.70
C ARG A 36 1.61 -4.72 1.36
N LEU A 37 0.49 -4.30 1.94
CA LEU A 37 -0.51 -5.20 2.56
C LEU A 37 -1.14 -6.13 1.52
N LYS A 38 -1.52 -5.60 0.34
CA LYS A 38 -2.05 -6.40 -0.79
C LYS A 38 -1.03 -7.40 -1.30
N LYS A 39 0.22 -6.98 -1.47
CA LYS A 39 1.31 -7.87 -1.90
C LYS A 39 1.48 -9.03 -0.92
N GLN A 40 1.39 -8.76 0.38
CA GLN A 40 1.43 -9.80 1.40
C GLN A 40 0.21 -10.70 1.37
N PHE A 41 -1.00 -10.15 1.18
CA PHE A 41 -2.21 -10.95 1.07
C PHE A 41 -2.22 -11.88 -0.16
N LEU A 42 -1.62 -11.44 -1.28
CA LEU A 42 -1.45 -12.26 -2.48
C LEU A 42 -0.45 -13.40 -2.27
N ASP A 43 0.60 -13.17 -1.48
CA ASP A 43 1.61 -14.18 -1.14
C ASP A 43 1.09 -15.17 -0.08
N ASN A 44 0.44 -14.64 0.95
CA ASN A 44 -0.18 -15.41 2.02
C ASN A 44 -1.52 -14.78 2.43
N ARG A 45 -2.62 -15.47 2.13
CA ARG A 45 -3.96 -15.02 2.51
C ARG A 45 -4.19 -14.99 4.02
N TYR A 46 -3.34 -15.65 4.81
CA TYR A 46 -3.43 -15.70 6.27
C TYR A 46 -2.24 -15.00 6.91
N LEU A 47 -2.51 -13.94 7.66
CA LEU A 47 -1.48 -13.21 8.37
C LEU A 47 -1.12 -13.91 9.68
N THR A 48 0.15 -14.31 9.83
CA THR A 48 0.69 -14.82 11.09
C THR A 48 1.09 -13.68 12.03
N GLU A 49 1.19 -13.96 13.33
CA GLU A 49 1.59 -12.97 14.33
C GLU A 49 2.95 -12.32 14.03
N LYS A 50 3.95 -13.14 13.73
CA LYS A 50 5.28 -12.67 13.33
C LYS A 50 5.20 -11.71 12.14
N ARG A 51 4.42 -12.05 11.12
CA ARG A 51 4.32 -11.21 9.92
C ARG A 51 3.56 -9.92 10.17
N ARG A 52 2.56 -9.95 11.05
CA ARG A 52 1.81 -8.77 11.50
C ARG A 52 2.75 -7.77 12.20
N GLN A 53 3.62 -8.25 13.09
CA GLN A 53 4.62 -7.41 13.77
C GLN A 53 5.63 -6.80 12.80
N GLU A 54 6.14 -7.59 11.86
CA GLU A 54 7.06 -7.09 10.82
C GLU A 54 6.41 -5.98 9.96
N LEU A 55 5.16 -6.16 9.55
CA LEU A 55 4.41 -5.16 8.78
C LEU A 55 4.07 -3.92 9.60
N ALA A 56 3.74 -4.09 10.88
CA ALA A 56 3.50 -2.98 11.80
C ALA A 56 4.74 -2.09 11.91
N HIS A 57 5.91 -2.70 12.10
CA HIS A 57 7.18 -1.99 12.18
C HIS A 57 7.61 -1.37 10.84
N GLU A 58 7.42 -2.09 9.72
CA GLU A 58 7.79 -1.61 8.38
C GLU A 58 6.91 -0.45 7.89
N LEU A 59 5.61 -0.48 8.22
CA LEU A 59 4.63 0.50 7.77
C LEU A 59 4.34 1.60 8.79
N GLY A 60 4.87 1.48 10.02
CA GLY A 60 4.56 2.37 11.14
C GLY A 60 3.08 2.31 11.55
N LEU A 61 2.47 1.13 11.47
CA LEU A 61 1.04 0.90 11.75
C LEU A 61 0.87 0.04 13.00
N ASN A 62 -0.29 0.14 13.64
CA ASN A 62 -0.62 -0.77 14.74
C ASN A 62 -1.03 -2.15 14.19
N GLU A 63 -0.57 -3.20 14.88
CA GLU A 63 -0.94 -4.59 14.58
C GLU A 63 -2.45 -4.79 14.47
N SER A 64 -3.23 -4.11 15.33
CA SER A 64 -4.69 -4.13 15.31
C SER A 64 -5.28 -3.62 14.00
N GLN A 65 -4.70 -2.57 13.41
CA GLN A 65 -5.17 -2.02 12.14
C GLN A 65 -4.92 -3.00 10.99
N ILE A 66 -3.74 -3.64 10.99
CA ILE A 66 -3.38 -4.67 10.02
C ILE A 66 -4.34 -5.86 10.17
N LYS A 67 -4.64 -6.30 11.39
CA LYS A 67 -5.60 -7.38 11.67
C LYS A 67 -6.98 -7.07 11.10
N ILE A 68 -7.53 -5.88 11.38
CA ILE A 68 -8.85 -5.45 10.89
C ILE A 68 -8.85 -5.43 9.35
N TRP A 69 -7.80 -4.89 8.73
CA TRP A 69 -7.68 -4.86 7.27
C TRP A 69 -7.70 -6.27 6.66
N PHE A 70 -6.92 -7.19 7.22
CA PHE A 70 -6.88 -8.59 6.76
C PHE A 70 -8.22 -9.31 6.96
N GLN A 71 -8.96 -9.01 8.03
CA GLN A 71 -10.30 -9.55 8.24
C GLN A 71 -11.30 -9.03 7.19
N VAL A 72 -11.27 -7.72 6.91
CA VAL A 72 -12.16 -7.10 5.91
C VAL A 72 -11.90 -7.66 4.52
N ILE A 73 -10.63 -7.76 4.09
CA ILE A 73 -10.31 -8.22 2.74
C ILE A 73 -10.59 -9.72 2.56
N ASN A 74 -10.38 -10.53 3.59
CA ASN A 74 -10.68 -11.96 3.53
C ASN A 74 -12.19 -12.20 3.49
N HIS A 75 -12.96 -11.47 4.30
CA HIS A 75 -14.44 -11.55 4.27
C HIS A 75 -15.02 -11.04 2.95
N SER A 76 -14.48 -9.93 2.41
CA SER A 76 -14.91 -9.37 1.12
C SER A 76 -14.51 -10.23 -0.08
N SER A 77 -13.60 -11.19 0.07
CA SER A 77 -13.26 -12.17 -0.96
C SER A 77 -14.21 -13.38 -0.98
N SER A 78 -15.10 -13.50 0.01
CA SER A 78 -16.08 -14.60 0.16
C SER A 78 -17.51 -14.19 -0.19
N SER A 79 -17.74 -13.04 -0.81
CA SER A 79 -19.05 -12.62 -1.36
C SER A 79 -18.97 -12.38 -2.85
#